data_AF-A0A8D4A2B3-F1
#
_entry.id   AF-A0A8D4A2B3-F1
#
_cell.length_a   1.000
_cell.length_b   1.000
_cell.length_c   1.000
_cell.angle_alpha   90.00
_cell.angle_beta   90.00
_cell.angle_gamma   90.00
#
_symmetry.space_group_name_H-M   'P 1'
#
loop_
_entity.id
_entity.type
_entity.pdbx_description
1 polymer ?
#
loop_
_entity_poly.entity_id
_entity_poly.type
_entity_poly.pdbx_seq_one_letter_code
_entity_poly.pdbx_strand_id
1 'polypeptide(L)'
;MFLPKVLFWRLFGILSLAGIVARCIIVILTNYQFKFEILPLHFCRLMVIFLAVAMIINRIDLIKYFGFLSVFGAISALFVPSMGEYSGADNFWFWDYLLLHIYSFVVPFLLFAISKFEYTFKTTVVTITFFVVMCLLMFGINFALDTYAKDPTWKSNYWYLGLNENNDLYQKFGKVVAWPTHILLFIFLGIVLTILFIAVWALFDKIYIIKEEGKIKAYVTRSDFWAKYKESMKQFFKRDKNRKKDEFATIAN
;
A
#
# COMPACT_ATOMS: atom_id res chain seq x y z
N MET A 1 -14.91 -29.36 12.72
CA MET A 1 -13.45 -29.28 13.04
C MET A 1 -12.95 -27.95 12.49
N PHE A 2 -12.67 -26.98 13.36
CA PHE A 2 -12.25 -25.65 12.90
C PHE A 2 -10.76 -25.66 12.53
N LEU A 3 -10.43 -25.09 11.38
CA LEU A 3 -9.06 -24.94 10.92
C LEU A 3 -8.28 -24.06 11.92
N PRO A 4 -7.04 -24.42 12.33
CA PRO A 4 -6.23 -23.56 13.17
C PRO A 4 -6.06 -22.18 12.52
N LYS A 5 -6.20 -21.10 13.31
CA LYS A 5 -6.13 -19.70 12.81
C LYS A 5 -4.92 -19.45 11.92
N VAL A 6 -3.75 -19.98 12.29
CA VAL A 6 -2.51 -19.84 11.51
C VAL A 6 -2.63 -20.53 10.16
N LEU A 7 -3.19 -21.74 10.13
CA LEU A 7 -3.38 -22.50 8.89
C LEU A 7 -4.38 -21.81 7.96
N PHE A 8 -5.44 -21.19 8.52
CA PHE A 8 -6.39 -20.38 7.76
C PHE A 8 -5.69 -19.25 7.00
N TRP A 9 -4.92 -18.41 7.69
CA TRP A 9 -4.23 -17.29 7.06
C TRP A 9 -3.19 -17.75 6.03
N ARG A 10 -2.46 -18.84 6.32
CA ARG A 10 -1.51 -19.42 5.38
C ARG A 10 -2.18 -19.88 4.10
N LEU A 11 -3.26 -20.64 4.19
CA LEU A 11 -4.01 -21.10 3.02
C LEU A 11 -4.60 -19.90 2.24
N PHE A 12 -5.16 -18.92 2.95
CA PHE A 12 -5.71 -17.72 2.31
C PHE A 12 -4.63 -16.92 1.55
N GLY A 13 -3.43 -16.76 2.13
CA GLY A 13 -2.29 -16.15 1.45
C GLY A 13 -1.80 -16.96 0.25
N ILE A 14 -1.70 -18.29 0.35
CA ILE A 14 -1.32 -19.16 -0.77
C ILE A 14 -2.31 -19.01 -1.93
N LEU A 15 -3.61 -19.05 -1.64
CA LEU A 15 -4.66 -18.86 -2.65
C LEU A 15 -4.58 -17.48 -3.31
N SER A 16 -4.25 -16.44 -2.53
CA SER A 16 -4.08 -15.08 -3.05
C SER A 16 -2.90 -14.98 -4.02
N LEU A 17 -1.75 -15.59 -3.69
CA LEU A 17 -0.61 -15.67 -4.62
C LEU A 17 -0.93 -16.52 -5.85
N ALA A 18 -1.64 -17.64 -5.67
CA ALA A 18 -2.07 -18.48 -6.79
C ALA A 18 -2.95 -17.69 -7.76
N GLY A 19 -3.84 -16.82 -7.27
CA GLY A 19 -4.63 -15.91 -8.10
C GLY A 19 -3.77 -14.94 -8.91
N ILE A 20 -2.75 -14.33 -8.29
CA ILE A 20 -1.80 -13.45 -9.00
C ILE A 20 -1.04 -14.23 -10.10
N VAL A 21 -0.57 -15.43 -9.81
CA VAL A 21 0.13 -16.29 -10.78
C VAL A 21 -0.79 -16.70 -11.93
N ALA A 22 -2.03 -17.13 -11.62
CA ALA A 22 -3.03 -17.49 -12.63
C ALA A 22 -3.31 -16.32 -13.57
N ARG A 23 -3.44 -15.11 -13.03
CA ARG A 23 -3.61 -13.90 -13.83
C ARG A 23 -2.40 -13.64 -14.74
N CYS A 24 -1.17 -13.79 -14.24
CA CYS A 24 0.03 -13.63 -15.07
C CYS A 24 0.04 -14.63 -16.25
N ILE A 25 -0.37 -15.88 -15.99
CA ILE A 25 -0.53 -16.91 -17.03
C ILE A 25 -1.57 -16.46 -18.08
N ILE A 26 -2.73 -15.95 -17.65
CA ILE A 26 -3.77 -15.46 -18.56
C ILE A 26 -3.22 -14.35 -19.47
N VAL A 27 -2.51 -13.36 -18.91
CA VAL A 27 -1.90 -12.27 -19.70
C VAL A 27 -0.95 -12.81 -20.78
N ILE A 28 -0.14 -13.82 -20.44
CA ILE A 28 0.78 -14.48 -21.38
C ILE A 28 0.01 -15.18 -22.50
N LEU A 29 -1.08 -15.87 -22.17
CA LEU A 29 -1.85 -16.68 -23.12
C LEU A 29 -2.78 -15.85 -24.02
N THR A 30 -3.25 -14.68 -23.58
CA THR A 30 -4.27 -13.91 -24.32
C THR A 30 -3.71 -12.80 -25.21
N ASN A 31 -2.40 -12.74 -25.45
CA ASN A 31 -1.74 -11.65 -26.20
C ASN A 31 -2.22 -10.26 -25.75
N TYR A 32 -2.31 -10.06 -24.44
CA TYR A 32 -2.82 -8.82 -23.87
C TYR A 32 -1.99 -7.61 -24.32
N GLN A 33 -2.66 -6.48 -24.58
CA GLN A 33 -2.07 -5.29 -25.19
C GLN A 33 -0.84 -4.73 -24.45
N PHE A 34 -0.81 -4.87 -23.12
CA PHE A 34 0.27 -4.37 -22.27
C PHE A 34 1.05 -5.55 -21.69
N LYS A 35 2.08 -6.03 -22.41
CA LYS A 35 2.91 -7.18 -21.98
C LYS A 35 3.66 -6.91 -20.67
N PHE A 36 3.97 -5.65 -20.35
CA PHE A 36 4.56 -5.34 -19.05
C PHE A 36 3.63 -5.76 -17.89
N GLU A 37 2.33 -5.86 -18.10
CA GLU A 37 1.42 -6.35 -17.06
C GLU A 37 1.67 -7.83 -16.69
N ILE A 38 2.45 -8.60 -17.45
CA ILE A 38 2.88 -9.95 -17.03
C ILE A 38 3.56 -9.90 -15.66
N LEU A 39 4.33 -8.84 -15.39
CA LEU A 39 4.88 -8.62 -14.06
C LEU A 39 3.83 -7.91 -13.19
N PRO A 40 3.42 -8.49 -12.03
CA PRO A 40 2.34 -7.96 -11.20
C PRO A 40 2.79 -6.79 -10.31
N LEU A 41 3.51 -5.83 -10.89
CA LEU A 41 4.14 -4.70 -10.17
C LEU A 41 3.22 -3.48 -10.06
N HIS A 42 2.02 -3.52 -10.63
CA HIS A 42 0.99 -2.51 -10.36
C HIS A 42 0.72 -2.40 -8.86
N PHE A 43 0.46 -1.18 -8.40
CA PHE A 43 0.40 -0.84 -6.98
C PHE A 43 -0.50 -1.79 -6.16
N CYS A 44 -1.78 -1.92 -6.53
CA CYS A 44 -2.71 -2.79 -5.80
C CYS A 44 -2.31 -4.28 -5.89
N ARG A 45 -1.79 -4.75 -7.03
CA ARG A 45 -1.30 -6.12 -7.19
C ARG A 45 -0.11 -6.39 -6.28
N LEU A 46 0.83 -5.45 -6.19
CA LEU A 46 1.97 -5.56 -5.30
C LEU A 46 1.55 -5.55 -3.82
N MET A 47 0.55 -4.74 -3.46
CA MET A 47 -0.03 -4.77 -2.11
C MET A 47 -0.67 -6.13 -1.79
N VAL A 48 -1.39 -6.74 -2.73
CA VAL A 48 -1.92 -8.11 -2.58
C VAL A 48 -0.81 -9.13 -2.37
N ILE A 49 0.30 -9.02 -3.11
CA ILE A 49 1.48 -9.88 -2.90
C ILE A 49 2.04 -9.70 -1.48
N PHE A 50 2.20 -8.47 -1.01
CA PHE A 50 2.69 -8.21 0.36
C PHE A 50 1.74 -8.73 1.44
N LEU A 51 0.42 -8.55 1.27
CA LEU A 51 -0.59 -9.12 2.16
C LEU A 51 -0.49 -10.64 2.19
N ALA A 52 -0.40 -11.28 1.02
CA ALA A 52 -0.31 -12.71 0.88
C ALA A 52 0.96 -13.27 1.55
N VAL A 53 2.12 -12.66 1.30
CA VAL A 53 3.38 -13.02 1.95
C VAL A 53 3.27 -12.87 3.47
N ALA A 54 2.74 -11.75 3.98
CA ALA A 54 2.56 -11.53 5.41
C ALA A 54 1.67 -12.60 6.07
N MET A 55 0.62 -13.06 5.38
CA MET A 55 -0.25 -14.14 5.85
C MET A 55 0.42 -15.52 5.81
N ILE A 56 1.20 -15.81 4.76
CA ILE A 56 1.94 -17.08 4.61
C ILE A 56 2.98 -17.24 5.72
N ILE A 57 3.77 -16.19 5.99
CA ILE A 57 4.78 -16.24 7.05
C ILE A 57 4.19 -16.01 8.45
N ASN A 58 2.87 -15.83 8.56
CA ASN A 58 2.14 -15.55 9.79
C ASN A 58 2.69 -14.31 10.54
N ARG A 59 3.11 -13.29 9.79
CA ARG A 59 3.54 -11.97 10.28
C ARG A 59 2.55 -10.90 9.83
N ILE A 60 1.29 -11.08 10.23
CA ILE A 60 0.19 -10.16 9.89
C ILE A 60 0.47 -8.75 10.44
N ASP A 61 1.28 -8.62 11.50
CA ASP A 61 1.75 -7.34 12.03
C ASP A 61 2.47 -6.45 11.02
N LEU A 62 2.99 -7.02 9.92
CA LEU A 62 3.61 -6.26 8.83
C LEU A 62 2.62 -5.36 8.08
N ILE A 63 1.31 -5.63 8.19
CA ILE A 63 0.28 -4.81 7.56
C ILE A 63 0.36 -3.33 7.96
N LYS A 64 0.90 -3.01 9.13
CA LYS A 64 1.10 -1.63 9.56
C LYS A 64 1.98 -0.81 8.60
N TYR A 65 2.82 -1.45 7.80
CA TYR A 65 3.72 -0.76 6.87
C TYR A 65 3.08 -0.44 5.52
N PHE A 66 2.13 -1.25 5.06
CA PHE A 66 1.62 -1.15 3.67
C PHE A 66 0.11 -1.35 3.54
N GLY A 67 -0.60 -1.78 4.58
CA GLY A 67 -2.04 -2.07 4.50
C GLY A 67 -2.88 -0.83 4.18
N PHE A 68 -2.55 0.33 4.76
CA PHE A 68 -3.28 1.57 4.46
C PHE A 68 -3.03 2.04 3.02
N LEU A 69 -1.83 1.80 2.49
CA LEU A 69 -1.51 2.04 1.09
C LEU A 69 -2.43 1.21 0.19
N SER A 70 -2.62 -0.07 0.50
CA SER A 70 -3.58 -0.95 -0.19
C SER A 70 -5.01 -0.39 -0.15
N VAL A 71 -5.47 0.07 1.02
CA VAL A 71 -6.82 0.64 1.18
C VAL A 71 -7.00 1.91 0.36
N PHE A 72 -6.09 2.88 0.47
CA PHE A 72 -6.20 4.14 -0.29
C PHE A 72 -6.02 3.93 -1.80
N GLY A 73 -5.15 3.01 -2.21
CA GLY A 73 -5.01 2.63 -3.62
C GLY A 73 -6.30 2.02 -4.18
N ALA A 74 -6.92 1.11 -3.42
CA ALA A 74 -8.20 0.51 -3.79
C ALA A 74 -9.32 1.54 -3.90
N ILE A 75 -9.43 2.46 -2.93
CA ILE A 75 -10.37 3.58 -3.01
C ILE A 75 -10.09 4.39 -4.28
N SER A 76 -8.86 4.84 -4.49
CA SER A 76 -8.52 5.63 -5.69
C SER A 76 -8.89 4.90 -6.98
N ALA A 77 -8.62 3.60 -7.10
CA ALA A 77 -8.95 2.83 -8.29
C ALA A 77 -10.47 2.62 -8.48
N LEU A 78 -11.23 2.41 -7.42
CA LEU A 78 -12.69 2.24 -7.50
C LEU A 78 -13.42 3.54 -7.83
N PHE A 79 -12.86 4.69 -7.46
CA PHE A 79 -13.45 6.01 -7.71
C PHE A 79 -12.90 6.72 -8.96
N VAL A 80 -11.75 6.30 -9.49
CA VAL A 80 -11.20 6.85 -10.73
C VAL A 80 -11.76 6.05 -11.92
N PRO A 81 -12.45 6.71 -12.87
CA PRO A 81 -12.99 6.04 -14.04
C PRO A 81 -11.85 5.63 -14.99
N SER A 82 -11.26 4.46 -14.76
CA SER A 82 -10.48 3.71 -15.75
C SER A 82 -11.23 2.47 -16.25
N MET A 83 -12.37 2.12 -15.63
CA MET A 83 -13.22 0.99 -16.04
C MET A 83 -13.86 1.15 -17.43
N GLY A 84 -13.75 2.33 -18.07
CA GLY A 84 -14.29 2.56 -19.41
C GLY A 84 -13.74 1.60 -20.47
N GLU A 85 -12.46 1.22 -20.35
CA GLU A 85 -11.80 0.28 -21.26
C GLU A 85 -12.16 -1.20 -21.01
N TYR A 86 -12.70 -1.50 -19.82
CA TYR A 86 -13.05 -2.85 -19.38
C TYR A 86 -14.50 -2.89 -18.86
N SER A 87 -15.44 -2.26 -19.58
CA SER A 87 -16.76 -1.88 -19.04
C SER A 87 -17.85 -2.96 -19.09
N GLY A 88 -17.53 -4.20 -19.50
CA GLY A 88 -18.48 -5.30 -19.64
C GLY A 88 -18.39 -6.34 -18.51
N ALA A 89 -19.52 -6.72 -17.92
CA ALA A 89 -19.59 -7.82 -16.94
C ALA A 89 -19.32 -9.19 -17.56
N ASP A 90 -19.30 -9.29 -18.89
CA ASP A 90 -18.87 -10.43 -19.69
C ASP A 90 -17.35 -10.49 -19.92
N ASN A 91 -16.61 -9.46 -19.52
CA ASN A 91 -15.17 -9.35 -19.72
C ASN A 91 -14.39 -9.85 -18.50
N PHE A 92 -13.42 -10.75 -18.72
CA PHE A 92 -12.50 -11.21 -17.67
C PHE A 92 -11.77 -10.06 -16.96
N TRP A 93 -11.28 -9.07 -17.73
CA TRP A 93 -10.50 -7.95 -17.21
C TRP A 93 -11.32 -7.03 -16.30
N PHE A 94 -12.64 -6.94 -16.53
CA PHE A 94 -13.55 -6.24 -15.62
C PHE A 94 -13.54 -6.88 -14.23
N TRP A 95 -13.71 -8.20 -14.17
CA TRP A 95 -13.73 -8.93 -12.90
C TRP A 95 -12.35 -9.00 -12.24
N ASP A 96 -11.27 -9.17 -13.01
CA ASP A 96 -9.89 -9.07 -12.49
C ASP A 96 -9.68 -7.72 -11.79
N TYR A 97 -10.04 -6.64 -12.48
CA TYR A 97 -9.94 -5.29 -11.93
C TYR A 97 -10.81 -5.14 -10.68
N LEU A 98 -12.11 -5.41 -10.76
CA LEU A 98 -13.04 -5.16 -9.66
C LEU A 98 -12.69 -6.00 -8.42
N LEU A 99 -12.48 -7.30 -8.60
CA LEU A 99 -12.21 -8.22 -7.48
C LEU A 99 -10.87 -7.92 -6.81
N LEU A 100 -9.83 -7.59 -7.58
CA LEU A 100 -8.54 -7.20 -7.03
C LEU A 100 -8.67 -5.97 -6.11
N HIS A 101 -9.43 -4.96 -6.52
CA HIS A 101 -9.59 -3.73 -5.74
C HIS A 101 -10.49 -3.93 -4.53
N ILE A 102 -11.58 -4.69 -4.65
CA ILE A 102 -12.39 -5.10 -3.49
C ILE A 102 -11.53 -5.88 -2.50
N TYR A 103 -10.72 -6.82 -2.96
CA TYR A 103 -9.79 -7.57 -2.10
C TYR A 103 -8.80 -6.62 -1.40
N SER A 104 -8.19 -5.71 -2.17
CA SER A 104 -7.20 -4.73 -1.68
C SER A 104 -7.78 -3.72 -0.69
N PHE A 105 -9.10 -3.59 -0.63
CA PHE A 105 -9.82 -2.81 0.36
C PHE A 105 -10.22 -3.65 1.59
N VAL A 106 -10.93 -4.76 1.37
CA VAL A 106 -11.55 -5.57 2.43
C VAL A 106 -10.51 -6.31 3.26
N VAL A 107 -9.55 -6.98 2.61
CA VAL A 107 -8.59 -7.84 3.33
C VAL A 107 -7.71 -7.04 4.28
N PRO A 108 -7.10 -5.90 3.88
CA PRO A 108 -6.37 -5.08 4.83
C PRO A 108 -7.21 -4.60 6.01
N PHE A 109 -8.48 -4.24 5.77
CA PHE A 109 -9.36 -3.78 6.84
C PHE A 109 -9.63 -4.90 7.86
N LEU A 110 -9.91 -6.12 7.39
CA LEU A 110 -10.06 -7.29 8.26
C LEU A 110 -8.78 -7.59 9.03
N LEU A 111 -7.63 -7.54 8.36
CA LEU A 111 -6.33 -7.77 8.98
C LEU A 111 -6.00 -6.68 10.00
N PHE A 112 -6.33 -5.40 9.75
CA PHE A 112 -6.20 -4.32 10.72
C PHE A 112 -7.06 -4.57 11.97
N ALA A 113 -8.31 -5.01 11.79
CA ALA A 113 -9.23 -5.26 12.89
C ALA A 113 -8.79 -6.42 13.81
N ILE A 114 -8.15 -7.46 13.26
CA ILE A 114 -7.72 -8.63 14.04
C ILE A 114 -6.27 -8.57 14.52
N SER A 115 -5.45 -7.70 13.92
CA SER A 115 -4.02 -7.64 14.22
C SER A 115 -3.76 -6.81 15.44
N LYS A 116 -2.98 -7.37 16.36
CA LYS A 116 -2.45 -6.64 17.50
C LYS A 116 -1.08 -6.11 17.14
N PHE A 117 -1.01 -4.87 16.66
CA PHE A 117 0.25 -4.18 16.47
C PHE A 117 0.20 -2.80 17.12
N GLU A 118 1.36 -2.32 17.55
CA GLU A 118 1.53 -0.94 17.96
C GLU A 118 2.09 -0.12 16.80
N TYR A 119 1.41 0.96 16.46
CA TYR A 119 1.92 1.94 15.51
C TYR A 119 2.64 3.05 16.27
N THR A 120 3.95 3.17 16.03
CA THR A 120 4.82 4.16 16.69
C THR A 120 5.40 5.12 15.66
N PHE A 121 6.04 6.20 16.10
CA PHE A 121 6.75 7.10 15.20
C PHE A 121 7.84 6.38 14.38
N LYS A 122 8.52 5.39 14.97
CA LYS A 122 9.47 4.53 14.25
C LYS A 122 8.77 3.77 13.12
N THR A 123 7.55 3.28 13.34
CA THR A 123 6.74 2.64 12.31
C THR A 123 6.49 3.61 11.15
N THR A 124 6.11 4.85 11.44
CA THR A 124 5.92 5.91 10.42
C THR A 124 7.16 6.13 9.56
N VAL A 125 8.33 6.25 10.18
CA VAL A 125 9.60 6.44 9.45
C VAL A 125 9.87 5.24 8.55
N VAL A 126 9.74 4.02 9.08
CA VAL A 126 9.94 2.78 8.29
C VAL A 126 8.95 2.70 7.13
N THR A 127 7.68 3.03 7.35
CA THR A 127 6.64 3.07 6.32
C THR A 127 6.97 4.05 5.21
N ILE A 128 7.37 5.29 5.55
CA ILE A 128 7.74 6.31 4.58
C ILE A 128 8.99 5.88 3.81
N THR A 129 10.02 5.40 4.50
CA THR A 129 11.25 4.90 3.85
C THR A 129 10.94 3.74 2.91
N PHE A 130 10.12 2.78 3.34
CA PHE A 130 9.67 1.66 2.52
C PHE A 130 8.96 2.13 1.25
N PHE A 131 8.02 3.07 1.38
CA PHE A 131 7.29 3.63 0.24
C PHE A 131 8.22 4.38 -0.72
N VAL A 132 9.15 5.20 -0.22
CA VAL A 132 10.14 5.90 -1.05
C VAL A 132 11.01 4.91 -1.82
N VAL A 133 11.51 3.87 -1.15
CA VAL A 133 12.30 2.82 -1.81
C VAL A 133 11.49 2.13 -2.91
N MET A 134 10.21 1.79 -2.64
CA MET A 134 9.34 1.22 -3.67
C MET A 134 9.11 2.17 -4.84
N CYS A 135 8.85 3.46 -4.60
CA CYS A 135 8.71 4.44 -5.67
C CYS A 135 9.97 4.53 -6.54
N LEU A 136 11.15 4.58 -5.93
CA LEU A 136 12.42 4.63 -6.67
C LEU A 136 12.68 3.36 -7.47
N LEU A 137 12.34 2.18 -6.91
CA LEU A 137 12.45 0.91 -7.64
C LEU A 137 11.48 0.85 -8.82
N MET A 138 10.21 1.20 -8.62
CA MET A 138 9.21 1.22 -9.71
C MET A 138 9.59 2.22 -10.79
N PHE A 139 10.07 3.41 -10.40
CA PHE A 139 10.62 4.38 -11.33
C PHE A 139 11.80 3.78 -12.11
N GLY A 140 12.77 3.15 -11.45
CA GLY A 140 13.91 2.53 -12.10
C GLY A 140 13.51 1.45 -13.12
N ILE A 141 12.49 0.65 -12.80
CA ILE A 141 11.92 -0.36 -13.70
C ILE A 141 11.25 0.31 -14.91
N ASN A 142 10.39 1.31 -14.68
CA ASN A 142 9.74 2.04 -15.77
C ASN A 142 10.77 2.73 -16.67
N PHE A 143 11.76 3.40 -16.10
CA PHE A 143 12.82 4.08 -16.84
C PHE A 143 13.61 3.09 -17.70
N ALA A 144 13.98 1.93 -17.15
CA ALA A 144 14.69 0.90 -17.90
C ALA A 144 13.84 0.33 -19.04
N LEU A 145 12.55 0.04 -18.79
CA LEU A 145 11.65 -0.47 -19.83
C LEU A 145 11.39 0.56 -20.92
N ASP A 146 11.14 1.82 -20.56
CA ASP A 146 10.89 2.90 -21.52
C ASP A 146 12.11 3.19 -22.40
N THR A 147 13.32 3.07 -21.83
CA THR A 147 14.59 3.36 -22.51
C THR A 147 15.06 2.20 -23.39
N TYR A 148 14.93 0.96 -22.93
CA TYR A 148 15.59 -0.19 -23.55
C TYR A 148 14.62 -1.19 -24.23
N ALA A 149 13.32 -1.16 -23.93
CA ALA A 149 12.38 -2.06 -24.58
C ALA A 149 12.11 -1.64 -26.03
N LYS A 150 12.43 -2.54 -26.97
CA LYS A 150 12.14 -2.36 -28.40
C LYS A 150 10.66 -2.52 -28.73
N ASP A 151 9.98 -3.43 -28.02
CA ASP A 151 8.55 -3.67 -28.18
C ASP A 151 7.76 -2.65 -27.33
N PRO A 152 6.93 -1.79 -27.95
CA PRO A 152 6.16 -0.77 -27.23
C PRO A 152 5.24 -1.35 -26.15
N THR A 153 4.80 -2.60 -26.29
CA THR A 153 3.93 -3.26 -25.31
C THR A 153 4.61 -3.54 -23.97
N TRP A 154 5.94 -3.42 -23.91
CA TRP A 154 6.75 -3.53 -22.70
C TRP A 154 7.06 -2.20 -22.02
N LYS A 155 6.76 -1.05 -22.66
CA LYS A 155 6.90 0.26 -22.03
C LYS A 155 5.87 0.39 -20.92
N SER A 156 6.33 0.62 -19.70
CA SER A 156 5.51 0.44 -18.50
C SER A 156 5.24 1.75 -17.78
N ASN A 157 4.09 1.81 -17.12
CA ASN A 157 3.72 2.93 -16.27
C ASN A 157 3.33 2.47 -14.87
N TYR A 158 4.20 1.68 -14.22
CA TYR A 158 3.92 1.26 -12.85
C TYR A 158 3.82 2.48 -11.95
N TRP A 159 2.69 2.57 -11.24
CA TRP A 159 2.43 3.59 -10.22
C TRP A 159 2.42 5.01 -10.79
N TYR A 160 2.24 5.15 -12.11
CA TYR A 160 2.31 6.43 -12.81
C TYR A 160 3.67 7.14 -12.69
N LEU A 161 4.74 6.34 -12.55
CA LEU A 161 6.13 6.79 -12.47
C LEU A 161 6.90 6.55 -13.79
N GLY A 162 6.21 6.43 -14.92
CA GLY A 162 6.82 6.31 -16.25
C GLY A 162 7.23 7.67 -16.83
N LEU A 163 7.94 7.63 -17.97
CA LEU A 163 8.22 8.85 -18.73
C LEU A 163 6.93 9.45 -19.28
N ASN A 164 6.95 10.74 -19.63
CA ASN A 164 5.75 11.51 -19.98
C ASN A 164 4.96 10.86 -21.14
N GLU A 165 5.64 10.21 -22.09
CA GLU A 165 5.02 9.58 -23.25
C GLU A 165 4.16 8.37 -22.86
N ASN A 166 4.53 7.64 -21.80
CA ASN A 166 3.87 6.43 -21.36
C ASN A 166 3.03 6.64 -20.09
N ASN A 167 2.99 7.88 -19.55
CA ASN A 167 2.25 8.21 -18.35
C ASN A 167 0.83 8.72 -18.66
N ASP A 168 -0.17 7.88 -18.46
CA ASP A 168 -1.58 8.23 -18.70
C ASP A 168 -2.10 9.34 -17.75
N LEU A 169 -1.51 9.51 -16.56
CA LEU A 169 -1.82 10.68 -15.70
C LEU A 169 -1.30 11.99 -16.30
N TYR A 170 -0.20 11.96 -17.06
CA TYR A 170 0.32 13.16 -17.71
C TYR A 170 -0.67 13.72 -18.73
N GLN A 171 -1.40 12.86 -19.43
CA GLN A 171 -2.46 13.29 -20.34
C GLN A 171 -3.60 14.02 -19.61
N LYS A 172 -3.88 13.66 -18.35
CA LYS A 172 -4.97 14.24 -17.55
C LYS A 172 -4.56 15.49 -16.76
N PHE A 173 -3.35 15.52 -16.23
CA PHE A 173 -2.89 16.56 -15.28
C PHE A 173 -1.71 17.40 -15.80
N GLY A 174 -1.18 17.09 -16.98
CA GLY A 174 -0.14 17.86 -17.66
C GLY A 174 1.12 18.04 -16.81
N LYS A 175 1.67 19.27 -16.83
CA LYS A 175 2.97 19.60 -16.22
C LYS A 175 3.09 19.27 -14.73
N VAL A 176 1.97 19.19 -14.00
CA VAL A 176 1.98 18.87 -12.55
C VAL A 176 2.54 17.47 -12.29
N VAL A 177 2.30 16.54 -13.20
CA VAL A 177 2.78 15.15 -13.13
C VAL A 177 3.86 14.86 -14.18
N ALA A 178 4.54 15.90 -14.68
CA ALA A 178 5.64 15.70 -15.60
C ALA A 178 6.87 15.08 -14.92
N TRP A 179 7.61 14.28 -15.68
CA TRP A 179 8.98 13.93 -15.35
C TRP A 179 9.87 15.20 -15.26
N PRO A 180 10.74 15.35 -14.24
CA PRO A 180 11.02 14.44 -13.12
C PRO A 180 10.22 14.71 -11.84
N THR A 181 9.39 15.74 -11.82
CA THR A 181 8.75 16.22 -10.59
C THR A 181 7.69 15.27 -10.05
N HIS A 182 7.11 14.40 -10.89
CA HIS A 182 6.10 13.45 -10.43
C HIS A 182 6.64 12.44 -9.41
N ILE A 183 7.93 12.05 -9.43
CA ILE A 183 8.46 11.16 -8.38
C ILE A 183 8.29 11.83 -7.01
N LEU A 184 8.69 13.10 -6.90
CA LEU A 184 8.58 13.86 -5.66
C LEU A 184 7.13 14.05 -5.25
N LEU A 185 6.24 14.28 -6.23
CA LEU A 185 4.80 14.37 -6.00
C LEU A 185 4.22 13.07 -5.42
N PHE A 186 4.56 11.92 -6.00
CA PHE A 186 4.08 10.62 -5.52
C PHE A 186 4.66 10.26 -4.15
N ILE A 187 5.94 10.55 -3.90
CA ILE A 187 6.55 10.42 -2.56
C ILE A 187 5.80 11.29 -1.55
N PHE A 188 5.56 12.57 -1.90
CA PHE A 188 4.81 13.49 -1.06
C PHE A 188 3.39 12.98 -0.78
N LEU A 189 2.70 12.47 -1.81
CA LEU A 189 1.37 11.87 -1.66
C LEU A 189 1.40 10.68 -0.69
N GLY A 190 2.40 9.80 -0.78
CA GLY A 190 2.57 8.69 0.18
C GLY A 190 2.77 9.16 1.63
N ILE A 191 3.52 10.24 1.84
CA ILE A 191 3.69 10.87 3.16
C ILE A 191 2.35 11.42 3.65
N VAL A 192 1.62 12.15 2.81
CA VAL A 192 0.29 12.68 3.14
C VAL A 192 -0.68 11.56 3.51
N LEU A 193 -0.73 10.48 2.73
CA LEU A 193 -1.57 9.31 3.00
C LEU A 193 -1.18 8.61 4.32
N THR A 194 0.11 8.59 4.66
CA THR A 194 0.58 8.05 5.95
C THR A 194 0.10 8.91 7.12
N ILE A 195 0.18 10.24 6.99
CA ILE A 195 -0.33 11.18 8.01
C ILE A 195 -1.84 11.05 8.15
N LEU A 196 -2.56 10.96 7.02
CA LEU A 196 -4.01 10.75 7.00
C LEU A 196 -4.39 9.45 7.68
N PHE A 197 -3.67 8.36 7.43
CA PHE A 197 -3.87 7.09 8.13
C PHE A 197 -3.73 7.25 9.65
N ILE A 198 -2.69 7.92 10.13
CA ILE A 198 -2.48 8.18 11.57
C ILE A 198 -3.64 9.01 12.14
N ALA A 199 -4.11 10.03 11.41
CA ALA A 199 -5.22 10.88 11.82
C ALA A 199 -6.54 10.09 11.91
N VAL A 200 -6.83 9.25 10.90
CA VAL A 200 -8.00 8.36 10.86
C VAL A 200 -7.93 7.33 11.99
N TRP A 201 -6.76 6.74 12.24
CA TRP A 201 -6.59 5.79 13.34
C TRP A 201 -6.81 6.45 14.70
N ALA A 202 -6.26 7.65 14.91
CA ALA A 202 -6.47 8.44 16.11
C ALA A 202 -7.92 8.92 16.27
N LEU A 203 -8.69 9.03 15.18
CA LEU A 203 -10.12 9.33 15.23
C LEU A 203 -10.92 8.10 15.67
N PHE A 204 -10.67 6.94 15.06
CA PHE A 204 -11.35 5.69 15.42
C PHE A 204 -11.09 5.27 16.86
N ASP A 205 -9.87 5.49 17.37
CA ASP A 205 -9.49 5.20 18.76
C ASP A 205 -10.25 6.04 19.81
N LYS A 206 -10.90 7.14 19.41
CA LYS A 206 -11.72 7.96 20.31
C LYS A 206 -13.15 7.44 20.48
N ILE A 207 -13.63 6.62 19.55
CA ILE A 207 -15.05 6.27 19.44
C ILE A 207 -15.26 4.89 20.06
N TYR A 208 -16.01 4.85 21.16
CA TYR A 208 -16.39 3.61 21.84
C TYR A 208 -17.88 3.39 21.71
N ILE A 209 -18.28 2.25 21.15
CA ILE A 209 -19.67 1.83 21.06
C ILE A 209 -19.85 0.67 22.02
N ILE A 210 -20.66 0.87 23.06
CA ILE A 210 -20.99 -0.17 24.04
C ILE A 210 -22.50 -0.40 24.07
N LYS A 211 -22.88 -1.66 24.29
CA LYS A 211 -24.27 -2.06 24.51
C LYS A 211 -24.49 -2.20 26.01
N GLU A 212 -25.18 -1.25 26.61
CA GLU A 212 -25.58 -1.27 28.02
C GLU A 212 -27.10 -1.38 28.10
N GLU A 213 -27.61 -2.39 28.83
CA GLU A 213 -29.05 -2.55 29.09
C GLU A 213 -29.92 -2.56 27.80
N GLY A 214 -29.41 -3.15 26.73
CA GLY A 214 -30.11 -3.22 25.43
C GLY A 214 -30.04 -1.93 24.61
N LYS A 215 -29.50 -0.83 25.15
CA LYS A 215 -29.29 0.43 24.42
C LYS A 215 -27.85 0.51 23.91
N ILE A 216 -27.68 0.98 22.68
CA ILE A 216 -26.36 1.27 22.12
C ILE A 216 -26.00 2.70 22.52
N LYS A 217 -24.91 2.87 23.26
CA LYS A 217 -24.36 4.17 23.64
C LYS A 217 -23.00 4.36 22.99
N ALA A 218 -22.77 5.57 22.46
CA ALA A 218 -21.50 5.98 21.88
C ALA A 218 -20.81 7.01 22.78
N TYR A 219 -19.53 6.79 23.06
CA TYR A 219 -18.70 7.66 23.89
C TYR A 219 -17.54 8.18 23.05
N VAL A 220 -17.18 9.44 23.26
CA VAL A 220 -15.99 10.06 22.69
C VAL A 220 -15.00 10.29 23.82
N THR A 221 -13.83 9.65 23.73
CA THR A 221 -12.77 9.78 24.73
C THR A 221 -11.52 10.44 24.13
N ARG A 222 -10.49 10.63 24.94
CA ARG A 222 -9.16 10.98 24.41
C ARG A 222 -8.55 9.74 23.76
N SER A 223 -7.82 9.95 22.66
CA SER A 223 -7.14 8.87 21.97
C SER A 223 -5.88 8.44 22.74
N ASP A 224 -5.93 7.24 23.28
CA ASP A 224 -4.78 6.57 23.90
C ASP A 224 -3.70 6.29 22.86
N PHE A 225 -4.10 5.93 21.64
CA PHE A 225 -3.22 5.80 20.49
C PHE A 225 -2.41 7.08 20.26
N TRP A 226 -3.07 8.24 20.19
CA TRP A 226 -2.39 9.50 19.91
C TRP A 226 -1.42 9.88 21.03
N ALA A 227 -1.80 9.63 22.29
CA ALA A 227 -0.93 9.85 23.44
C ALA A 227 0.34 8.99 23.34
N LYS A 228 0.20 7.68 23.08
CA LYS A 228 1.31 6.75 22.88
C LYS A 228 2.17 7.10 21.68
N TYR A 229 1.56 7.48 20.56
CA TYR A 229 2.27 7.88 19.35
C TYR A 229 3.13 9.13 19.60
N LYS A 230 2.56 10.18 20.21
CA LYS A 230 3.28 11.41 20.56
C LYS A 230 4.44 11.14 21.51
N GLU A 231 4.25 10.27 22.48
CA GLU A 231 5.33 9.87 23.39
C GLU A 231 6.44 9.11 22.65
N SER A 232 6.09 8.15 21.79
CA SER A 232 7.06 7.43 20.96
C SER A 232 7.87 8.36 20.04
N MET A 233 7.25 9.43 19.55
CA MET A 233 7.92 10.47 18.75
C MET A 233 8.94 11.25 19.59
N LYS A 234 8.57 11.69 20.80
CA LYS A 234 9.51 12.38 21.70
C LYS A 234 10.71 11.51 22.03
N GLN A 235 10.48 10.24 22.35
CA GLN A 235 11.53 9.28 22.69
C GLN A 235 12.48 9.04 21.51
N PHE A 236 11.94 8.96 20.29
CA PHE A 236 12.73 8.79 19.07
C PHE A 236 13.75 9.93 18.89
N PHE A 237 13.30 11.18 18.98
CA PHE A 237 14.19 12.35 18.83
C PHE A 237 15.15 12.53 20.02
N LYS A 238 14.73 12.20 21.25
CA LYS A 238 15.60 12.24 22.43
C LYS A 238 16.76 11.24 22.31
N ARG A 239 16.48 10.03 21.81
CA ARG A 239 17.49 8.99 21.58
C ARG A 239 18.53 9.40 20.54
N ASP A 240 18.11 10.02 19.43
CA ASP A 240 19.03 10.49 18.40
C ASP A 240 19.97 11.60 18.92
N LYS A 241 19.44 12.51 19.74
CA LYS A 241 20.24 13.57 20.38
C LYS A 241 21.34 13.01 21.29
N ASN A 242 21.01 12.01 22.10
CA ASN A 242 21.99 11.39 23.00
C ASN A 242 23.07 10.63 22.22
N ARG A 243 22.68 9.86 21.19
CA ARG A 243 23.66 9.13 20.35
C ARG A 243 24.68 10.07 19.71
N LYS A 244 24.22 11.17 19.13
CA LYS A 244 25.12 12.18 18.53
C LYS A 244 26.08 12.75 19.56
N LYS A 245 25.59 13.06 20.78
CA LYS A 245 26.44 13.57 21.86
C LYS A 245 27.56 12.57 22.23
N ASP A 246 27.24 11.28 22.29
CA ASP A 246 28.19 10.23 22.62
C ASP A 246 29.24 10.03 21.50
N GLU A 247 28.80 10.06 20.23
CA GLU A 247 29.70 10.00 19.04
C GLU A 247 30.66 11.21 18.99
N PHE A 248 30.18 12.43 19.26
CA PHE A 248 31.05 13.60 19.35
C PHE A 248 32.06 13.51 20.49
N ALA A 249 31.67 12.94 21.64
CA ALA A 249 32.57 12.73 22.77
C ALA A 249 33.64 11.66 22.51
N THR A 250 33.39 10.72 21.59
CA THR A 250 34.38 9.70 21.18
C THR A 250 35.36 10.20 20.12
N ILE A 251 34.97 11.17 19.29
CA ILE A 251 35.85 11.79 18.27
C ILE A 251 36.74 12.88 18.88
N ALA A 252 36.33 13.48 20.00
CA ALA A 252 37.07 14.55 20.68
C ALA A 252 38.12 14.06 21.68
N ASN A 253 38.27 12.73 21.87
CA ASN A 253 39.30 12.07 22.67
C ASN A 253 40.25 11.29 21.77
#